data_AF-A0A182GRU2-F1
#
_entry.id   AF-A0A182GRU2-F1
#
_cell.length_a   1.000
_cell.length_b   1.000
_cell.length_c   1.000
_cell.angle_alpha   90.00
_cell.angle_beta   90.00
_cell.angle_gamma   90.00
#
_symmetry.space_group_name_H-M   'P 1'
#
loop_
_entity.id
_entity.type
_entity.pdbx_description
1 polymer ?
#
loop_
_entity_poly.entity_id
_entity_poly.type
_entity_poly.pdbx_seq_one_letter_code
_entity_poly.pdbx_strand_id
1 'polypeptide(L)'
;MMQMLRSLSGISLLLCMVCMVGSTAAFPSVSKEAALDPDETSFAFTRSIELCVTRGNGFSADEAIVRAERIRNWSRWQFGESFAAADPQTSCFVRELLSRLGLLDVGGGYFRVGSLATQRWKKSIIERNGYFQTEQLWAQYRQYKEFLNCTEQDVGNLADGLGQYSELRDSDAIFHAFKESIVDGIDPRIDLFLQLFLLDPVSALAIYKHLGSSIRQPNQSVFEHCENEFYHDKRDVWCAARNYSIPEDGDFSRHMECIFKGLHYFKRGGELDVDEICRDFHQVGIHHLDSNITQVLRSCEVNSGARALSYYRCLLTSDFLEQFKEALDYREIRSSDHYYALRKSIPVYDRIQVQHKIESVNHVHCTVE
;
A
#
# COMPACT_ATOMS: atom_id res chain seq x y z
N MET A 1 -71.90 8.00 -53.61
CA MET A 1 -71.78 9.45 -53.34
C MET A 1 -70.82 9.60 -52.16
N MET A 2 -69.54 9.89 -52.40
CA MET A 2 -68.95 11.26 -52.41
C MET A 2 -69.14 11.91 -51.03
N GLN A 3 -68.14 12.30 -50.23
CA GLN A 3 -66.75 12.76 -50.45
C GLN A 3 -66.01 12.58 -49.10
N MET A 4 -64.81 12.01 -48.97
CA MET A 4 -63.46 12.48 -49.34
C MET A 4 -63.15 13.96 -49.02
N LEU A 5 -62.18 14.20 -48.14
CA LEU A 5 -60.92 14.97 -48.38
C LEU A 5 -60.12 15.00 -47.06
N ARG A 6 -59.06 14.18 -46.92
CA ARG A 6 -57.62 14.46 -47.21
C ARG A 6 -57.02 15.45 -46.18
N SER A 7 -55.83 15.27 -45.61
CA SER A 7 -54.65 14.56 -46.10
C SER A 7 -53.59 14.39 -45.00
N LEU A 8 -52.80 13.31 -45.10
CA LEU A 8 -51.33 13.22 -44.91
C LEU A 8 -50.79 13.69 -43.53
N SER A 9 -50.02 12.91 -42.77
CA SER A 9 -48.86 12.10 -43.16
C SER A 9 -48.46 11.15 -42.02
N GLY A 10 -48.35 9.85 -42.31
CA GLY A 10 -47.48 8.98 -41.52
C GLY A 10 -46.04 9.25 -41.89
N ILE A 11 -45.15 9.25 -40.89
CA ILE A 11 -43.86 8.57 -40.91
C ILE A 11 -43.60 8.18 -39.45
N SER A 12 -43.47 6.87 -39.28
CA SER A 12 -43.03 6.20 -38.08
C SER A 12 -41.62 6.69 -37.72
N LEU A 13 -41.47 7.33 -36.56
CA LEU A 13 -40.17 7.49 -35.92
C LEU A 13 -40.20 6.70 -34.62
N LEU A 14 -39.78 5.42 -34.74
CA LEU A 14 -39.14 4.70 -33.65
C LEU A 14 -37.92 5.53 -33.23
N LEU A 15 -38.06 6.33 -32.19
CA LEU A 15 -36.93 6.82 -31.43
C LEU A 15 -36.39 5.65 -30.62
N CYS A 16 -35.43 4.93 -31.19
CA CYS A 16 -34.43 4.20 -30.44
C CYS A 16 -33.69 5.19 -29.55
N MET A 17 -34.19 5.43 -28.33
CA MET A 17 -33.34 5.86 -27.24
C MET A 17 -32.40 4.70 -26.93
N VAL A 18 -31.27 4.69 -27.64
CA VAL A 18 -30.05 4.10 -27.11
C VAL A 18 -29.68 4.96 -25.91
N CYS A 19 -30.16 4.58 -24.73
CA CYS A 19 -29.53 4.97 -23.49
C CYS A 19 -28.13 4.38 -23.54
N MET A 20 -27.16 5.17 -23.98
CA MET A 20 -25.77 4.91 -23.65
C MET A 20 -25.68 5.03 -22.13
N VAL A 21 -25.81 3.89 -21.46
CA VAL A 21 -25.33 3.70 -20.11
C VAL A 21 -23.81 3.78 -20.23
N GLY A 22 -23.29 5.01 -20.22
CA GLY A 22 -21.91 5.24 -19.85
C GLY A 22 -21.80 4.78 -18.42
N SER A 23 -21.30 3.55 -18.22
CA SER A 23 -20.89 3.05 -16.92
C SER A 23 -19.73 3.91 -16.42
N THR A 24 -20.02 5.07 -15.88
CA THR A 24 -19.14 5.69 -14.90
C THR A 24 -19.27 4.83 -13.65
N ALA A 25 -18.48 3.76 -13.58
CA ALA A 25 -18.21 3.07 -12.34
C ALA A 25 -17.49 4.08 -11.43
N ALA A 26 -18.28 4.88 -10.71
CA ALA A 26 -17.78 5.63 -9.58
C ALA A 26 -17.27 4.59 -8.59
N PHE A 27 -15.95 4.51 -8.42
CA PHE A 27 -15.39 3.70 -7.35
C PHE A 27 -16.01 4.18 -6.04
N PRO A 28 -16.53 3.27 -5.19
CA PRO A 28 -16.98 3.66 -3.88
C PRO A 28 -15.81 4.31 -3.16
N SER A 29 -16.06 5.44 -2.51
CA SER A 29 -15.12 6.02 -1.56
C SER A 29 -14.67 4.91 -0.60
N VAL A 30 -13.39 4.54 -0.64
CA VAL A 30 -12.82 3.53 0.23
C VAL A 30 -13.10 3.97 1.67
N SER A 31 -14.00 3.27 2.36
CA SER A 31 -14.26 3.54 3.76
C SER A 31 -12.98 3.22 4.54
N LYS A 32 -12.75 3.92 5.66
CA LYS A 32 -11.65 3.60 6.59
C LYS A 32 -11.72 2.17 7.17
N GLU A 33 -12.78 1.43 6.84
CA GLU A 33 -13.15 0.12 7.37
C GLU A 33 -13.15 -0.98 6.29
N ALA A 34 -12.52 -0.76 5.12
CA ALA A 34 -12.44 -1.78 4.08
C ALA A 34 -11.59 -2.99 4.50
N ALA A 35 -11.96 -4.20 4.08
CA ALA A 35 -11.06 -5.35 4.20
C ALA A 35 -9.75 -5.11 3.43
N LEU A 36 -8.64 -5.66 3.92
CA LEU A 36 -7.33 -5.63 3.25
C LEU A 36 -7.11 -6.93 2.49
N ASP A 37 -6.72 -6.80 1.24
CA ASP A 37 -6.40 -7.95 0.40
C ASP A 37 -4.98 -8.53 0.69
N PRO A 38 -4.63 -9.71 0.16
CA PRO A 38 -3.32 -10.32 0.41
C PRO A 38 -2.12 -9.49 -0.06
N ASP A 39 -2.31 -8.56 -1.00
CA ASP A 39 -1.24 -7.68 -1.45
C ASP A 39 -0.99 -6.59 -0.40
N GLU A 40 -2.07 -5.95 0.05
CA GLU A 40 -2.04 -4.91 1.08
C GLU A 40 -1.50 -5.44 2.41
N THR A 41 -1.91 -6.64 2.85
CA THR A 41 -1.43 -7.21 4.11
C THR A 41 0.03 -7.67 4.02
N SER A 42 0.44 -8.20 2.86
CA SER A 42 1.85 -8.51 2.56
C SER A 42 2.73 -7.26 2.58
N PHE A 43 2.25 -6.15 2.00
CA PHE A 43 2.92 -4.86 2.09
C PHE A 43 3.00 -4.37 3.54
N ALA A 44 1.88 -4.40 4.27
CA ALA A 44 1.84 -4.00 5.67
C ALA A 44 2.85 -4.76 6.53
N PHE A 45 2.93 -6.08 6.35
CA PHE A 45 3.87 -6.96 7.02
C PHE A 45 5.33 -6.60 6.70
N THR A 46 5.68 -6.64 5.42
CA THR A 46 7.07 -6.45 4.98
C THR A 46 7.59 -5.04 5.26
N ARG A 47 6.75 -4.02 5.09
CA ARG A 47 7.10 -2.63 5.42
C ARG A 47 7.31 -2.42 6.92
N SER A 48 6.51 -3.07 7.77
CA SER A 48 6.69 -2.98 9.22
C SER A 48 8.03 -3.57 9.66
N ILE A 49 8.43 -4.70 9.07
CA ILE A 49 9.77 -5.26 9.27
C ILE A 49 10.82 -4.25 8.83
N GLU A 50 10.72 -3.75 7.60
CA GLU A 50 11.69 -2.83 7.01
C GLU A 50 11.94 -1.58 7.88
N LEU A 51 10.88 -1.00 8.45
CA LEU A 51 10.97 0.20 9.30
C LEU A 51 11.58 -0.06 10.68
N CYS A 52 11.34 -1.24 11.26
CA CYS A 52 11.68 -1.51 12.65
C CYS A 52 12.92 -2.39 12.81
N VAL A 53 13.28 -3.19 11.81
CA VAL A 53 14.38 -4.17 11.90
C VAL A 53 15.73 -3.49 12.12
N THR A 54 15.94 -2.30 11.54
CA THR A 54 17.20 -1.54 11.61
C THR A 54 16.98 -0.13 12.16
N ARG A 55 17.15 0.01 13.48
CA ARG A 55 17.50 1.30 14.12
C ARG A 55 18.98 1.26 14.50
N GLY A 56 19.87 1.50 13.55
CA GLY A 56 21.32 1.52 13.76
C GLY A 56 22.05 1.85 12.45
N ASN A 57 23.00 2.79 12.51
CA ASN A 57 23.82 3.22 11.37
C ASN A 57 25.09 2.36 11.20
N GLY A 58 25.16 1.15 11.77
CA GLY A 58 26.36 0.34 11.81
C GLY A 58 26.36 -0.80 10.79
N PHE A 59 27.27 -0.72 9.82
CA PHE A 59 27.56 -1.80 8.88
C PHE A 59 28.51 -2.84 9.51
N SER A 60 28.32 -3.20 10.79
CA SER A 60 29.09 -4.27 11.40
C SER A 60 28.53 -5.64 10.98
N ALA A 61 29.40 -6.65 10.87
CA ALA A 61 28.96 -8.02 10.55
C ALA A 61 27.98 -8.56 11.61
N ASP A 62 28.14 -8.16 12.86
CA ASP A 62 27.29 -8.54 13.99
C ASP A 62 25.88 -7.94 13.85
N GLU A 63 25.76 -6.67 13.45
CA GLU A 63 24.46 -6.03 13.19
C GLU A 63 23.70 -6.71 12.03
N ALA A 64 24.40 -7.17 10.99
CA ALA A 64 23.78 -7.91 9.90
C ALA A 64 23.24 -9.29 10.34
N ILE A 65 23.94 -9.98 11.26
CA ILE A 65 23.49 -11.25 11.83
C ILE A 65 22.23 -11.03 12.67
N VAL A 66 22.26 -10.05 13.59
CA VAL A 66 21.11 -9.72 14.46
C VAL A 66 19.90 -9.32 13.62
N ARG A 67 20.10 -8.51 12.57
CA ARG A 67 19.05 -8.14 11.63
C ARG A 67 18.42 -9.37 10.97
N ALA A 68 19.25 -10.26 10.42
CA ALA A 68 18.77 -11.45 9.72
C ALA A 68 18.04 -12.43 10.65
N GLU A 69 18.50 -12.56 11.90
CA GLU A 69 17.83 -13.35 12.93
C GLU A 69 16.45 -12.76 13.28
N ARG A 70 16.38 -11.45 13.49
CA ARG A 70 15.14 -10.75 13.79
C ARG A 70 14.10 -10.88 12.67
N ILE A 71 14.52 -10.71 11.41
CA ILE A 71 13.64 -10.95 10.24
C ILE A 71 13.11 -12.38 10.27
N ARG A 72 14.00 -13.37 10.46
CA ARG A 72 13.61 -14.79 10.51
C ARG A 72 12.59 -15.08 11.61
N ASN A 73 12.81 -14.52 12.80
CA ASN A 73 11.94 -14.73 13.96
C ASN A 73 10.57 -14.08 13.72
N TRP A 74 10.54 -12.82 13.27
CA TRP A 74 9.28 -12.13 12.95
C TRP A 74 8.51 -12.79 11.80
N SER A 75 9.20 -13.26 10.74
CA SER A 75 8.59 -14.07 9.67
C SER A 75 8.02 -15.40 10.12
N ARG A 76 8.43 -15.90 11.29
CA ARG A 76 7.90 -17.11 11.92
C ARG A 76 6.96 -16.83 13.08
N TRP A 77 6.62 -15.56 13.32
CA TRP A 77 5.80 -15.14 14.46
C TRP A 77 6.39 -15.57 15.80
N GLN A 78 7.71 -15.65 15.88
CA GLN A 78 8.47 -15.97 17.07
C GLN A 78 8.91 -14.67 17.73
N PHE A 79 8.32 -14.39 18.88
CA PHE A 79 8.67 -13.27 19.74
C PHE A 79 9.28 -13.87 21.02
N GLY A 80 10.47 -13.40 21.44
CA GLY A 80 11.26 -14.07 22.49
C GLY A 80 10.50 -14.38 23.79
N GLU A 81 11.04 -15.33 24.58
CA GLU A 81 10.36 -15.96 25.73
C GLU A 81 10.04 -15.03 26.92
N SER A 82 10.68 -13.86 27.02
CA SER A 82 10.57 -12.98 28.19
C SER A 82 9.52 -11.88 28.00
N PHE A 83 8.55 -11.80 28.92
CA PHE A 83 7.64 -10.65 29.07
C PHE A 83 8.33 -9.39 29.64
N ALA A 84 9.55 -9.52 30.17
CA ALA A 84 10.17 -8.50 31.03
C ALA A 84 10.76 -7.29 30.27
N ALA A 85 10.93 -7.40 28.95
CA ALA A 85 11.13 -6.29 28.03
C ALA A 85 11.25 -6.87 26.62
N ALA A 86 10.26 -6.64 25.76
CA ALA A 86 10.50 -6.84 24.33
C ALA A 86 11.65 -5.95 23.89
N ASP A 87 12.47 -6.44 22.95
CA ASP A 87 13.45 -5.54 22.35
C ASP A 87 12.69 -4.40 21.64
N PRO A 88 13.15 -3.14 21.74
CA PRO A 88 12.39 -1.98 21.25
C PRO A 88 12.00 -2.06 19.77
N GLN A 89 12.74 -2.84 18.97
CA GLN A 89 12.45 -3.07 17.57
C GLN A 89 11.30 -4.06 17.36
N THR A 90 11.16 -5.09 18.20
CA THR A 90 9.99 -5.98 18.16
C THR A 90 8.73 -5.24 18.56
N SER A 91 8.78 -4.42 19.61
CA SER A 91 7.65 -3.55 19.99
C SER A 91 7.29 -2.56 18.89
N CYS A 92 8.30 -1.98 18.21
CA CYS A 92 8.10 -1.16 17.02
C CYS A 92 7.40 -1.95 15.91
N PHE A 93 7.91 -3.14 15.57
CA PHE A 93 7.39 -3.96 14.48
C PHE A 93 5.91 -4.30 14.69
N VAL A 94 5.55 -4.77 15.88
CA VAL A 94 4.16 -5.14 16.19
C VAL A 94 3.25 -3.92 16.15
N ARG A 95 3.67 -2.79 16.73
CA ARG A 95 2.90 -1.54 16.65
C ARG A 95 2.67 -1.09 15.20
N GLU A 96 3.73 -1.04 14.39
CA GLU A 96 3.64 -0.61 12.99
C GLU A 96 2.76 -1.55 12.16
N LEU A 97 2.89 -2.87 12.38
CA LEU A 97 2.08 -3.88 11.73
C LEU A 97 0.60 -3.68 12.05
N LEU A 98 0.24 -3.62 13.33
CA LEU A 98 -1.15 -3.45 13.76
C LEU A 98 -1.75 -2.14 13.26
N SER A 99 -0.96 -1.07 13.22
CA SER A 99 -1.42 0.21 12.67
C SER A 99 -1.70 0.11 11.16
N ARG A 100 -0.81 -0.54 10.39
CA ARG A 100 -0.99 -0.73 8.94
C ARG A 100 -2.12 -1.69 8.59
N LEU A 101 -2.35 -2.70 9.42
CA LEU A 101 -3.50 -3.60 9.30
C LEU A 101 -4.82 -2.90 9.66
N GLY A 102 -4.78 -1.67 10.18
CA GLY A 102 -5.97 -0.94 10.64
C GLY A 102 -6.53 -1.45 11.96
N LEU A 103 -5.79 -2.30 12.68
CA LEU A 103 -6.17 -2.82 13.99
C LEU A 103 -5.80 -1.92 15.15
N LEU A 104 -4.98 -0.91 14.92
CA LEU A 104 -4.52 0.00 15.95
C LEU A 104 -4.65 1.44 15.46
N ASP A 105 -5.48 2.21 16.15
CA ASP A 105 -5.49 3.66 16.00
C ASP A 105 -4.58 4.27 17.06
N VAL A 106 -3.35 4.59 16.65
CA VAL A 106 -2.47 5.47 17.41
C VAL A 106 -2.78 6.89 16.98
N GLY A 107 -3.70 7.55 17.68
CA GLY A 107 -4.03 8.95 17.42
C GLY A 107 -2.80 9.85 17.61
N GLY A 108 -2.05 10.10 16.54
CA GLY A 108 -0.82 10.88 16.59
C GLY A 108 0.06 10.62 15.38
N GLY A 109 -0.11 11.42 14.33
CA GLY A 109 0.89 11.51 13.28
C GLY A 109 2.19 12.11 13.85
N TYR A 110 3.34 11.57 13.45
CA TYR A 110 4.59 12.32 13.61
C TYR A 110 4.48 13.59 12.76
N PHE A 111 4.43 14.77 13.37
CA PHE A 111 4.64 16.01 12.63
C PHE A 111 6.12 16.40 12.69
N ARG A 112 6.73 16.54 11.51
CA ARG A 112 8.09 17.07 11.35
C ARG A 112 8.09 18.57 11.70
N VAL A 113 8.98 18.99 12.60
CA VAL A 113 9.28 20.41 12.83
C VAL A 113 10.80 20.62 12.79
N GLY A 114 11.31 21.31 11.76
CA GLY A 114 12.67 21.89 11.72
C GLY A 114 13.66 21.29 10.70
N SER A 115 14.62 22.10 10.24
CA SER A 115 15.51 21.86 9.09
C SER A 115 16.67 20.87 9.33
N LEU A 116 17.17 20.35 8.20
CA LEU A 116 17.85 19.06 7.98
C LEU A 116 19.24 18.81 8.61
N ALA A 117 19.78 19.67 9.46
CA ALA A 117 21.14 19.44 10.01
C ALA A 117 21.18 18.87 11.44
N THR A 118 20.07 18.90 12.17
CA THR A 118 19.98 18.38 13.55
C THR A 118 18.61 17.74 13.76
N GLN A 119 18.41 16.56 13.18
CA GLN A 119 17.14 15.85 13.30
C GLN A 119 16.98 15.25 14.71
N ARG A 120 16.11 15.87 15.50
CA ARG A 120 15.56 15.29 16.74
C ARG A 120 14.07 15.10 16.52
N TRP A 121 13.59 13.87 16.64
CA TRP A 121 12.16 13.56 16.72
C TRP A 121 11.57 14.34 17.91
N LYS A 122 10.79 15.38 17.65
CA LYS A 122 9.93 15.97 18.69
C LYS A 122 8.61 15.21 18.66
N LYS A 123 8.43 14.35 19.67
CA LYS A 123 7.14 13.80 20.09
C LYS A 123 6.19 14.99 20.29
N SER A 124 5.26 15.22 19.36
CA SER A 124 4.11 16.08 19.63
C SER A 124 3.23 15.29 20.59
N ILE A 125 3.34 15.60 21.88
CA ILE A 125 2.56 15.04 22.98
C ILE A 125 1.12 15.56 22.84
N ILE A 126 0.39 15.00 21.89
CA ILE A 126 -0.95 14.57 22.23
C ILE A 126 -0.82 13.05 22.16
N GLU A 127 -0.31 12.46 23.23
CA GLU A 127 -0.39 11.02 23.45
C GLU A 127 -1.89 10.71 23.55
N ARG A 128 -2.56 10.53 22.41
CA ARG A 128 -3.81 9.79 22.46
C ARG A 128 -3.37 8.35 22.69
N ASN A 129 -3.78 7.86 23.84
CA ASN A 129 -3.96 6.47 24.14
C ASN A 129 -4.35 5.69 22.87
N GLY A 130 -3.60 4.63 22.55
CA GLY A 130 -3.94 3.72 21.47
C GLY A 130 -5.07 2.79 21.90
N TYR A 131 -5.91 2.41 20.93
CA TYR A 131 -6.99 1.45 21.12
C TYR A 131 -7.02 0.48 19.94
N PHE A 132 -7.41 -0.77 20.21
CA PHE A 132 -7.63 -1.75 19.16
C PHE A 132 -8.93 -1.45 18.41
N GLN A 133 -8.83 -1.39 17.08
CA GLN A 133 -9.96 -1.19 16.17
C GLN A 133 -10.51 -2.55 15.74
N THR A 134 -11.24 -3.21 16.65
CA THR A 134 -11.72 -4.59 16.48
C THR A 134 -12.69 -4.77 15.31
N GLU A 135 -13.35 -3.69 14.87
CA GLU A 135 -14.17 -3.67 13.64
C GLU A 135 -13.40 -4.09 12.39
N GLN A 136 -12.08 -3.86 12.35
CA GLN A 136 -11.25 -4.30 11.24
C GLN A 136 -11.15 -5.84 11.16
N LEU A 137 -11.24 -6.57 12.28
CA LEU A 137 -11.34 -8.04 12.28
C LEU A 137 -12.61 -8.49 11.57
N TRP A 138 -13.74 -7.85 11.90
CA TRP A 138 -15.03 -8.13 11.30
C TRP A 138 -15.10 -7.72 9.82
N ALA A 139 -14.41 -6.65 9.43
CA ALA A 139 -14.28 -6.27 8.02
C ALA A 139 -13.55 -7.39 7.23
N GLN A 140 -12.42 -7.87 7.74
CA GLN A 140 -11.68 -8.99 7.13
C GLN A 140 -12.52 -10.26 7.04
N TYR A 141 -13.14 -10.66 8.15
CA TYR A 141 -13.96 -11.86 8.18
C TYR A 141 -15.12 -11.77 7.19
N ARG A 142 -15.89 -10.67 7.20
CA ARG A 142 -17.05 -10.51 6.30
C ARG A 142 -16.67 -10.61 4.83
N GLN A 143 -15.50 -10.07 4.45
CA GLN A 143 -15.03 -10.09 3.08
C GLN A 143 -14.52 -11.48 2.65
N TYR A 144 -13.80 -12.19 3.53
CA TYR A 144 -13.04 -13.38 3.14
C TYR A 144 -13.50 -14.68 3.78
N LYS A 145 -14.57 -14.71 4.58
CA LYS A 145 -15.04 -15.90 5.34
C LYS A 145 -15.13 -17.20 4.54
N GLU A 146 -15.39 -17.14 3.23
CA GLU A 146 -15.44 -18.32 2.36
C GLU A 146 -14.07 -19.00 2.16
N PHE A 147 -12.98 -18.28 2.43
CA PHE A 147 -11.58 -18.71 2.30
C PHE A 147 -10.89 -18.95 3.66
N LEU A 148 -11.60 -18.71 4.77
CA LEU A 148 -11.05 -18.79 6.12
C LEU A 148 -11.59 -20.03 6.84
N ASN A 149 -10.75 -20.67 7.66
CA ASN A 149 -11.15 -21.77 8.52
C ASN A 149 -11.43 -21.26 9.94
N CYS A 150 -12.38 -20.33 10.06
CA CYS A 150 -12.80 -19.77 11.35
C CYS A 150 -14.29 -19.40 11.36
N THR A 151 -14.85 -19.28 12.55
CA THR A 151 -16.26 -18.94 12.79
C THR A 151 -16.43 -17.50 13.26
N GLU A 152 -17.66 -16.98 13.18
CA GLU A 152 -18.01 -15.69 13.81
C GLU A 152 -17.69 -15.68 15.32
N GLN A 153 -17.85 -16.82 15.99
CA GLN A 153 -17.50 -16.94 17.41
C GLN A 153 -16.00 -16.79 17.65
N ASP A 154 -15.16 -17.35 16.79
CA ASP A 154 -13.70 -17.20 16.89
C ASP A 154 -13.28 -15.73 16.73
N VAL A 155 -13.87 -15.03 15.76
CA VAL A 155 -13.63 -13.60 15.53
C VAL A 155 -14.12 -12.76 16.72
N GLY A 156 -15.31 -13.05 17.25
CA GLY A 156 -15.85 -12.39 18.43
C GLY A 156 -14.96 -12.56 19.65
N ASN A 157 -14.50 -13.79 19.92
CA ASN A 157 -13.59 -14.06 21.04
C ASN A 157 -12.26 -13.31 20.92
N LEU A 158 -11.69 -13.21 19.71
CA LEU A 158 -10.48 -12.43 19.47
C LEU A 158 -10.73 -10.93 19.65
N ALA A 159 -11.85 -10.42 19.12
CA ALA A 159 -12.25 -9.03 19.27
C ALA A 159 -12.43 -8.64 20.74
N ASP A 160 -13.13 -9.47 21.53
CA ASP A 160 -13.34 -9.24 22.97
C ASP A 160 -12.00 -9.27 23.73
N GLY A 161 -11.13 -10.22 23.41
CA GLY A 161 -9.80 -10.35 24.01
C GLY A 161 -8.86 -9.18 23.71
N LEU A 162 -9.04 -8.46 22.60
CA LEU A 162 -8.32 -7.23 22.30
C LEU A 162 -9.03 -5.99 22.87
N GLY A 163 -10.36 -5.98 22.85
CA GLY A 163 -11.21 -4.88 23.30
C GLY A 163 -11.14 -4.60 24.79
N GLN A 164 -10.67 -5.55 25.59
CA GLN A 164 -10.41 -5.34 27.03
C GLN A 164 -9.26 -4.36 27.31
N TYR A 165 -8.34 -4.16 26.36
CA TYR A 165 -7.21 -3.25 26.53
C TYR A 165 -7.63 -1.82 26.15
N SER A 166 -7.41 -0.89 27.08
CA SER A 166 -7.59 0.53 26.87
C SER A 166 -6.33 1.28 27.29
N GLU A 167 -6.15 2.49 26.74
CA GLU A 167 -5.03 3.35 27.11
C GLU A 167 -3.64 2.81 26.79
N LEU A 168 -3.45 2.22 25.60
CA LEU A 168 -2.14 1.72 25.18
C LEU A 168 -1.20 2.91 24.88
N ARG A 169 -0.36 3.27 25.86
CA ARG A 169 0.40 4.54 25.85
C ARG A 169 1.66 4.50 24.99
N ASP A 170 2.24 3.32 24.81
CA ASP A 170 3.49 3.13 24.10
C ASP A 170 3.57 1.78 23.37
N SER A 171 4.64 1.58 22.61
CA SER A 171 4.84 0.37 21.81
C SER A 171 4.99 -0.89 22.66
N ASP A 172 5.47 -0.80 23.90
CA ASP A 172 5.65 -1.96 24.78
C ASP A 172 4.31 -2.40 25.35
N ALA A 173 3.45 -1.47 25.74
CA ALA A 173 2.07 -1.76 26.14
C ALA A 173 1.27 -2.41 24.99
N ILE A 174 1.43 -1.90 23.77
CA ILE A 174 0.80 -2.48 22.57
C ILE A 174 1.31 -3.90 22.33
N PHE A 175 2.63 -4.10 22.40
CA PHE A 175 3.23 -5.42 22.21
C PHE A 175 2.76 -6.42 23.27
N HIS A 176 2.70 -6.01 24.54
CA HIS A 176 2.22 -6.85 25.63
C HIS A 176 0.78 -7.30 25.40
N ALA A 177 -0.12 -6.36 25.08
CA ALA A 177 -1.51 -6.67 24.78
C ALA A 177 -1.65 -7.60 23.57
N PHE A 178 -0.90 -7.35 22.49
CA PHE A 178 -0.85 -8.24 21.33
C PHE A 178 -0.37 -9.64 21.71
N LYS A 179 0.73 -9.73 22.45
CA LYS A 179 1.34 -11.02 22.82
C LYS A 179 0.41 -11.83 23.71
N GLU A 180 -0.22 -11.22 24.72
CA GLU A 180 -1.18 -11.88 25.60
C GLU A 180 -2.45 -12.34 24.87
N SER A 181 -3.03 -11.51 23.99
CA SER A 181 -4.29 -11.84 23.30
C SER A 181 -4.12 -12.81 22.14
N ILE A 182 -2.96 -12.79 21.46
CA ILE A 182 -2.79 -13.48 20.17
C ILE A 182 -1.75 -14.61 20.26
N VAL A 183 -0.62 -14.40 20.95
CA VAL A 183 0.54 -15.30 20.84
C VAL A 183 0.61 -16.28 22.02
N ASP A 184 0.58 -15.77 23.25
CA ASP A 184 0.91 -16.49 24.48
C ASP A 184 -0.30 -16.75 25.39
N GLY A 185 -1.51 -16.40 24.94
CA GLY A 185 -2.74 -16.60 25.71
C GLY A 185 -2.99 -18.08 26.04
N ILE A 186 -3.88 -18.33 27.00
CA ILE A 186 -4.33 -19.70 27.38
C ILE A 186 -4.82 -20.48 26.16
N ASP A 187 -5.37 -19.78 25.18
CA ASP A 187 -5.84 -20.32 23.92
C ASP A 187 -5.25 -19.45 22.77
N PRO A 188 -4.01 -19.74 22.31
CA PRO A 188 -3.31 -18.94 21.32
C PRO A 188 -4.15 -18.72 20.06
N ARG A 189 -4.22 -17.46 19.61
CA ARG A 189 -5.03 -17.03 18.45
C ARG A 189 -4.19 -16.66 17.24
N ILE A 190 -2.90 -17.01 17.23
CA ILE A 190 -1.98 -16.61 16.16
C ILE A 190 -2.47 -17.13 14.81
N ASP A 191 -2.83 -18.41 14.68
CA ASP A 191 -3.28 -18.97 13.39
C ASP A 191 -4.57 -18.29 12.88
N LEU A 192 -5.48 -17.96 13.79
CA LEU A 192 -6.69 -17.18 13.47
C LEU A 192 -6.32 -15.78 12.95
N PHE A 193 -5.40 -15.10 13.64
CA PHE A 193 -4.92 -13.78 13.24
C PHE A 193 -4.26 -13.81 11.85
N LEU A 194 -3.40 -14.81 11.60
CA LEU A 194 -2.74 -14.99 10.30
C LEU A 194 -3.73 -15.26 9.18
N GLN A 195 -4.75 -16.08 9.43
CA GLN A 195 -5.81 -16.32 8.46
C GLN A 195 -6.63 -15.06 8.20
N LEU A 196 -7.09 -14.34 9.23
CA LEU A 196 -7.90 -13.12 9.08
C LEU A 196 -7.18 -12.02 8.28
N PHE A 197 -5.87 -11.86 8.49
CA PHE A 197 -5.07 -10.88 7.75
C PHE A 197 -4.35 -11.45 6.54
N LEU A 198 -4.71 -12.66 6.09
CA LEU A 198 -4.17 -13.24 4.86
C LEU A 198 -2.63 -13.30 4.86
N LEU A 199 -2.05 -13.42 6.06
CA LEU A 199 -0.62 -13.63 6.30
C LEU A 199 -0.30 -15.13 6.39
N ASP A 200 -1.32 -15.97 6.53
CA ASP A 200 -1.25 -17.40 6.29
C ASP A 200 -1.13 -17.69 4.76
N PRO A 201 -0.09 -18.41 4.30
CA PRO A 201 0.12 -18.69 2.89
C PRO A 201 -1.01 -19.47 2.20
N VAL A 202 -1.76 -20.31 2.93
CA VAL A 202 -2.83 -21.14 2.35
C VAL A 202 -4.04 -20.26 2.02
N SER A 203 -4.51 -19.47 2.99
CA SER A 203 -5.61 -18.51 2.77
C SER A 203 -5.23 -17.44 1.74
N ALA A 204 -4.02 -16.88 1.82
CA ALA A 204 -3.54 -15.89 0.86
C ALA A 204 -3.55 -16.44 -0.59
N LEU A 205 -3.00 -17.64 -0.80
CA LEU A 205 -2.93 -18.26 -2.12
C LEU A 205 -4.33 -18.55 -2.70
N ALA A 206 -5.28 -18.97 -1.87
CA ALA A 206 -6.65 -19.19 -2.30
C ALA A 206 -7.29 -17.91 -2.86
N ILE A 207 -7.06 -16.77 -2.18
CA ILE A 207 -7.60 -15.47 -2.59
C ILE A 207 -6.87 -14.91 -3.82
N TYR A 208 -5.54 -15.01 -3.89
CA TYR A 208 -4.79 -14.63 -5.11
C TYR A 208 -5.31 -15.38 -6.35
N LYS A 209 -5.59 -16.68 -6.23
CA LYS A 209 -6.17 -17.49 -7.30
C LYS A 209 -7.59 -17.06 -7.67
N HIS A 210 -8.40 -16.71 -6.66
CA HIS A 210 -9.78 -16.28 -6.87
C HIS A 210 -9.86 -14.92 -7.58
N LEU A 211 -9.05 -13.95 -7.15
CA LEU A 211 -9.06 -12.58 -7.68
C LEU A 211 -8.35 -12.47 -9.03
N GLY A 212 -7.37 -13.33 -9.31
CA GLY A 212 -6.67 -13.39 -10.59
C GLY A 212 -6.08 -12.04 -10.98
N SER A 213 -6.38 -11.55 -12.18
CA SER A 213 -5.88 -10.26 -12.68
C SER A 213 -6.45 -9.03 -11.96
N SER A 214 -7.45 -9.18 -11.09
CA SER A 214 -8.09 -8.07 -10.36
C SER A 214 -7.28 -7.63 -9.12
N ILE A 215 -6.19 -8.33 -8.82
CA ILE A 215 -5.23 -7.99 -7.76
C ILE A 215 -3.81 -8.13 -8.31
N ARG A 216 -2.88 -7.33 -7.81
CA ARG A 216 -1.46 -7.50 -8.10
C ARG A 216 -0.99 -8.87 -7.62
N GLN A 217 -0.39 -9.64 -8.51
CA GLN A 217 0.09 -10.98 -8.17
C GLN A 217 1.48 -10.93 -7.52
N PRO A 218 1.87 -11.95 -6.72
CA PRO A 218 3.25 -12.06 -6.24
C PRO A 218 4.25 -12.04 -7.40
N ASN A 219 5.37 -11.33 -7.25
CA ASN A 219 6.39 -11.11 -8.29
C ASN A 219 5.97 -10.21 -9.47
N GLN A 220 4.77 -9.64 -9.47
CA GLN A 220 4.30 -8.68 -10.47
C GLN A 220 4.57 -7.25 -9.99
N SER A 221 5.13 -6.35 -10.81
CA SER A 221 5.31 -4.96 -10.38
C SER A 221 3.97 -4.22 -10.27
N VAL A 222 3.90 -3.16 -9.45
CA VAL A 222 2.70 -2.31 -9.39
C VAL A 222 2.40 -1.69 -10.76
N PHE A 223 3.45 -1.32 -11.49
CA PHE A 223 3.34 -0.75 -12.83
C PHE A 223 2.77 -1.77 -13.81
N GLU A 224 3.32 -2.98 -13.85
CA GLU A 224 2.83 -4.06 -14.71
C GLU A 224 1.35 -4.40 -14.41
N HIS A 225 0.98 -4.48 -13.14
CA HIS A 225 -0.42 -4.71 -12.76
C HIS A 225 -1.35 -3.61 -13.27
N CYS A 226 -1.03 -2.35 -13.00
CA CYS A 226 -1.84 -1.22 -13.45
C CYS A 226 -1.84 -1.07 -14.97
N GLU A 227 -0.75 -1.38 -15.67
CA GLU A 227 -0.72 -1.39 -17.14
C GLU A 227 -1.64 -2.46 -17.70
N ASN A 228 -1.61 -3.67 -17.16
CA ASN A 228 -2.47 -4.77 -17.58
C ASN A 228 -3.95 -4.47 -17.32
N GLU A 229 -4.27 -3.73 -16.25
CA GLU A 229 -5.65 -3.33 -15.93
C GLU A 229 -6.24 -2.36 -16.96
N PHE A 230 -5.47 -1.38 -17.44
CA PHE A 230 -5.99 -0.31 -18.30
C PHE A 230 -5.59 -0.41 -19.78
N TYR A 231 -4.50 -1.11 -20.10
CA TYR A 231 -3.81 -0.99 -21.38
C TYR A 231 -3.37 -2.32 -22.03
N HIS A 232 -4.00 -3.43 -21.68
CA HIS A 232 -3.69 -4.76 -22.23
C HIS A 232 -3.46 -4.77 -23.76
N ASP A 233 -4.27 -4.02 -24.52
CA ASP A 233 -4.19 -3.96 -25.99
C ASP A 233 -3.73 -2.58 -26.54
N LYS A 234 -3.30 -1.65 -25.68
CA LYS A 234 -2.92 -0.26 -26.03
C LYS A 234 -1.43 -0.01 -25.78
N ARG A 235 -0.59 -0.80 -26.45
CA ARG A 235 0.87 -0.85 -26.21
C ARG A 235 1.57 0.49 -26.45
N ASP A 236 1.16 1.22 -27.48
CA ASP A 236 1.67 2.55 -27.82
C ASP A 236 1.46 3.57 -26.68
N VAL A 237 0.27 3.57 -26.08
CA VAL A 237 -0.11 4.51 -25.00
C VAL A 237 0.76 4.31 -23.77
N TRP A 238 0.86 3.06 -23.29
CA TRP A 238 1.61 2.82 -22.06
C TRP A 238 3.13 2.86 -22.33
N CYS A 239 3.62 2.61 -23.55
CA CYS A 239 5.02 2.85 -23.88
C CYS A 239 5.43 4.32 -23.81
N ALA A 240 4.53 5.24 -24.20
CA ALA A 240 4.74 6.66 -23.97
C ALA A 240 4.81 6.96 -22.46
N ALA A 241 3.92 6.34 -21.66
CA ALA A 241 3.90 6.50 -20.21
C ALA A 241 5.20 6.01 -19.53
N ARG A 242 5.76 4.87 -19.95
CA ARG A 242 7.05 4.35 -19.44
C ARG A 242 8.24 5.25 -19.77
N ASN A 243 8.14 6.11 -20.78
CA ASN A 243 9.11 7.17 -21.04
C ASN A 243 8.74 8.50 -20.36
N TYR A 244 8.00 8.44 -19.24
CA TYR A 244 7.61 9.59 -18.43
C TYR A 244 6.81 10.66 -19.19
N SER A 245 6.16 10.26 -20.29
CA SER A 245 5.23 11.13 -21.01
C SER A 245 3.81 10.97 -20.47
N ILE A 246 2.99 12.00 -20.60
CA ILE A 246 1.57 11.95 -20.21
C ILE A 246 0.76 11.79 -21.50
N PRO A 247 0.33 10.56 -21.84
CA PRO A 247 -0.47 10.36 -23.04
C PRO A 247 -1.83 11.06 -22.92
N GLU A 248 -2.34 11.53 -24.05
CA GLU A 248 -3.70 12.06 -24.18
C GLU A 248 -4.72 10.91 -24.24
N ASP A 249 -4.85 10.17 -23.14
CA ASP A 249 -5.76 9.03 -23.00
C ASP A 249 -6.68 9.19 -21.78
N GLY A 250 -7.96 8.82 -21.96
CA GLY A 250 -9.00 9.00 -20.95
C GLY A 250 -8.83 8.10 -19.71
N ASP A 251 -8.14 6.97 -19.84
CA ASP A 251 -7.88 6.05 -18.74
C ASP A 251 -6.59 6.40 -17.97
N PHE A 252 -5.76 7.30 -18.48
CA PHE A 252 -4.45 7.61 -17.87
C PHE A 252 -4.56 8.15 -16.45
N SER A 253 -5.63 8.91 -16.16
CA SER A 253 -5.87 9.36 -14.79
C SER A 253 -6.18 8.20 -13.83
N ARG A 254 -6.88 7.16 -14.29
CA ARG A 254 -7.19 5.97 -13.49
C ARG A 254 -5.96 5.08 -13.33
N HIS A 255 -5.17 4.94 -14.39
CA HIS A 255 -3.89 4.27 -14.35
C HIS A 255 -2.93 4.90 -13.32
N MET A 256 -2.79 6.23 -13.32
CA MET A 256 -1.98 6.91 -12.32
C MET A 256 -2.54 6.77 -10.90
N GLU A 257 -3.87 6.76 -10.74
CA GLU A 257 -4.50 6.48 -9.45
C GLU A 257 -4.17 5.07 -8.94
N CYS A 258 -4.19 4.06 -9.82
CA CYS A 258 -3.76 2.70 -9.51
C CYS A 258 -2.30 2.67 -9.04
N ILE A 259 -1.38 3.31 -9.79
CA ILE A 259 0.04 3.38 -9.41
C ILE A 259 0.20 4.09 -8.06
N PHE A 260 -0.41 5.25 -7.85
CA PHE A 260 -0.24 6.00 -6.59
C PHE A 260 -0.77 5.23 -5.37
N LYS A 261 -1.86 4.46 -5.54
CA LYS A 261 -2.38 3.58 -4.49
C LYS A 261 -1.48 2.38 -4.25
N GLY A 262 -1.07 1.67 -5.30
CA GLY A 262 -0.18 0.50 -5.19
C GLY A 262 1.23 0.86 -4.67
N LEU A 263 1.70 2.08 -4.92
CA LEU A 263 2.92 2.62 -4.34
C LEU A 263 2.71 3.25 -2.95
N HIS A 264 1.49 3.23 -2.43
CA HIS A 264 1.12 3.85 -1.14
C HIS A 264 1.50 5.33 -1.04
N TYR A 265 1.62 6.04 -2.17
CA TYR A 265 1.70 7.50 -2.21
C TYR A 265 0.38 8.13 -1.77
N PHE A 266 -0.72 7.36 -1.82
CA PHE A 266 -1.90 7.66 -1.04
C PHE A 266 -1.99 6.75 0.18
N LYS A 267 -2.28 7.36 1.33
CA LYS A 267 -2.75 6.66 2.51
C LYS A 267 -4.09 6.00 2.21
N ARG A 268 -4.46 5.00 3.00
CA ARG A 268 -5.77 4.33 2.89
C ARG A 268 -6.97 5.28 2.97
N GLY A 269 -6.85 6.39 3.71
CA GLY A 269 -7.85 7.46 3.76
C GLY A 269 -7.89 8.38 2.52
N GLY A 270 -7.08 8.11 1.50
CA GLY A 270 -6.97 8.88 0.25
C GLY A 270 -6.11 10.13 0.36
N GLU A 271 -5.53 10.44 1.52
CA GLU A 271 -4.60 11.57 1.69
C GLU A 271 -3.24 11.27 1.04
N LEU A 272 -2.55 12.30 0.52
CA LEU A 272 -1.19 12.15 0.01
C LEU A 272 -0.21 11.83 1.14
N ASP A 273 0.62 10.81 0.93
CA ASP A 273 1.73 10.43 1.78
C ASP A 273 3.06 10.94 1.18
N VAL A 274 3.41 12.18 1.53
CA VAL A 274 4.67 12.80 1.09
C VAL A 274 5.89 12.07 1.65
N ASP A 275 5.76 11.46 2.83
CA ASP A 275 6.85 10.71 3.45
C ASP A 275 7.18 9.46 2.64
N GLU A 276 6.17 8.77 2.09
CA GLU A 276 6.37 7.62 1.19
C GLU A 276 7.09 8.00 -0.10
N ILE A 277 6.80 9.18 -0.67
CA ILE A 277 7.50 9.70 -1.85
C ILE A 277 8.96 10.04 -1.49
N CYS A 278 9.19 10.79 -0.40
CA CYS A 278 10.55 11.14 0.03
C CYS A 278 11.38 9.89 0.35
N ARG A 279 10.75 8.85 0.89
CA ARG A 279 11.40 7.56 1.16
C ARG A 279 11.98 6.94 -0.10
N ASP A 280 11.31 7.05 -1.25
CA ASP A 280 11.85 6.49 -2.50
C ASP A 280 13.10 7.26 -2.99
N PHE A 281 13.17 8.56 -2.75
CA PHE A 281 14.39 9.34 -2.98
C PHE A 281 15.52 8.91 -2.04
N HIS A 282 15.21 8.63 -0.77
CA HIS A 282 16.21 8.15 0.20
C HIS A 282 16.79 6.79 -0.19
N GLN A 283 15.97 5.93 -0.80
CA GLN A 283 16.39 4.60 -1.27
C GLN A 283 17.41 4.66 -2.43
N VAL A 284 17.48 5.79 -3.13
CA VAL A 284 18.52 6.07 -4.15
C VAL A 284 19.60 7.03 -3.64
N GLY A 285 19.68 7.24 -2.31
CA GLY A 285 20.71 8.07 -1.67
C GLY A 285 20.45 9.58 -1.67
N ILE A 286 19.25 10.02 -2.04
CA ILE A 286 18.91 11.44 -2.20
C ILE A 286 18.12 11.93 -0.98
N HIS A 287 18.82 12.45 0.03
CA HIS A 287 18.20 12.90 1.30
C HIS A 287 17.96 14.42 1.40
N HIS A 288 18.52 15.20 0.49
CA HIS A 288 18.53 16.66 0.57
C HIS A 288 17.28 17.33 -0.02
N LEU A 289 16.42 16.58 -0.72
CA LEU A 289 15.28 17.11 -1.47
C LEU A 289 13.93 17.10 -0.70
N ASP A 290 13.85 16.56 0.52
CA ASP A 290 12.60 16.43 1.28
C ASP A 290 11.77 17.73 1.33
N SER A 291 12.44 18.86 1.56
CA SER A 291 11.77 20.16 1.64
C SER A 291 11.25 20.61 0.28
N ASN A 292 12.02 20.40 -0.79
CA ASN A 292 11.65 20.74 -2.16
C ASN A 292 10.48 19.86 -2.64
N ILE A 293 10.54 18.55 -2.41
CA ILE A 293 9.46 17.59 -2.72
C ILE A 293 8.18 18.00 -2.00
N THR A 294 8.27 18.26 -0.71
CA THR A 294 7.13 18.70 0.11
C THR A 294 6.54 20.00 -0.41
N GLN A 295 7.38 20.98 -0.78
CA GLN A 295 6.93 22.25 -1.31
C GLN A 295 6.22 22.08 -2.65
N VAL A 296 6.82 21.36 -3.60
CA VAL A 296 6.22 21.09 -4.93
C VAL A 296 4.85 20.43 -4.80
N LEU A 297 4.74 19.40 -3.95
CA LEU A 297 3.48 18.69 -3.75
C LEU A 297 2.42 19.55 -3.03
N ARG A 298 2.84 20.43 -2.10
CA ARG A 298 1.92 21.35 -1.41
C ARG A 298 1.41 22.46 -2.32
N SER A 299 2.24 22.98 -3.22
CA SER A 299 1.85 24.03 -4.17
C SER A 299 1.20 23.48 -5.44
N CYS A 300 1.11 22.16 -5.59
CA CYS A 300 0.56 21.53 -6.77
C CYS A 300 -0.93 21.88 -6.91
N GLU A 301 -1.34 22.31 -8.10
CA GLU A 301 -2.76 22.49 -8.42
C GLU A 301 -3.39 21.13 -8.66
N VAL A 302 -4.28 20.72 -7.75
CA VAL A 302 -4.84 19.36 -7.74
C VAL A 302 -6.27 19.36 -8.24
N ASN A 303 -6.51 18.67 -9.35
CA ASN A 303 -7.85 18.33 -9.78
C ASN A 303 -8.38 17.17 -8.92
N SER A 304 -9.49 17.37 -8.21
CA SER A 304 -10.08 16.36 -7.32
C SER A 304 -10.49 15.06 -8.04
N GLY A 305 -10.82 15.13 -9.33
CA GLY A 305 -11.13 13.95 -10.16
C GLY A 305 -9.91 13.25 -10.75
N ALA A 306 -8.71 13.83 -10.61
CA ALA A 306 -7.47 13.34 -11.21
C ALA A 306 -6.26 13.61 -10.30
N ARG A 307 -6.40 13.29 -9.00
CA ARG A 307 -5.44 13.70 -7.97
C ARG A 307 -4.05 13.10 -8.19
N ALA A 308 -3.96 11.78 -8.41
CA ALA A 308 -2.70 11.11 -8.71
C ALA A 308 -1.99 11.73 -9.91
N LEU A 309 -2.72 11.90 -11.01
CA LEU A 309 -2.19 12.49 -12.24
C LEU A 309 -1.73 13.95 -12.02
N SER A 310 -2.43 14.72 -11.20
CA SER A 310 -2.04 16.10 -10.86
C SER A 310 -0.70 16.11 -10.11
N TYR A 311 -0.54 15.28 -9.08
CA TYR A 311 0.73 15.17 -8.35
C TYR A 311 1.87 14.63 -9.21
N TYR A 312 1.60 13.63 -10.03
CA TYR A 312 2.56 13.10 -10.99
C TYR A 312 3.05 14.18 -11.96
N ARG A 313 2.14 15.00 -12.51
CA ARG A 313 2.48 16.17 -13.34
C ARG A 313 3.42 17.12 -12.61
N CYS A 314 3.09 17.49 -11.38
CA CYS A 314 3.92 18.40 -10.58
C CYS A 314 5.32 17.83 -10.31
N LEU A 315 5.45 16.52 -10.11
CA LEU A 315 6.76 15.86 -9.98
C LEU A 315 7.52 15.86 -11.30
N LEU A 316 6.84 15.64 -12.43
CA LEU A 316 7.44 15.66 -13.76
C LEU A 316 7.91 17.05 -14.22
N THR A 317 7.27 18.12 -13.75
CA THR A 317 7.64 19.50 -14.09
C THR A 317 8.54 20.15 -13.05
N SER A 318 8.98 19.39 -12.04
CA SER A 318 9.86 19.89 -10.99
C SER A 318 11.31 20.05 -11.44
N ASP A 319 12.06 20.89 -10.72
CA ASP A 319 13.51 21.07 -10.93
C ASP A 319 14.35 19.82 -10.57
N PHE A 320 13.70 18.78 -10.01
CA PHE A 320 14.33 17.50 -9.64
C PHE A 320 13.74 16.31 -10.42
N LEU A 321 13.22 16.55 -11.63
CA LEU A 321 12.63 15.51 -12.48
C LEU A 321 13.51 14.27 -12.62
N GLU A 322 14.81 14.43 -12.89
CA GLU A 322 15.69 13.28 -13.13
C GLU A 322 15.88 12.42 -11.86
N GLN A 323 15.94 13.05 -10.69
CA GLN A 323 15.96 12.36 -9.40
C GLN A 323 14.64 11.66 -9.10
N PHE A 324 13.51 12.27 -9.51
CA PHE A 324 12.20 11.63 -9.41
C PHE A 324 12.13 10.38 -10.29
N LYS A 325 12.57 10.44 -11.55
CA LYS A 325 12.65 9.27 -12.43
C LYS A 325 13.51 8.17 -11.80
N GLU A 326 14.70 8.51 -11.32
CA GLU A 326 15.62 7.57 -10.68
C GLU A 326 15.00 6.87 -9.45
N ALA A 327 14.30 7.64 -8.61
CA ALA A 327 13.59 7.11 -7.45
C ALA A 327 12.39 6.22 -7.85
N LEU A 328 11.64 6.61 -8.88
CA LEU A 328 10.46 5.89 -9.35
C LEU A 328 10.83 4.58 -10.05
N ASP A 329 11.86 4.60 -10.91
CA ASP A 329 12.44 3.41 -11.54
C ASP A 329 12.87 2.38 -10.47
N TYR A 330 13.59 2.84 -9.44
CA TYR A 330 13.99 1.93 -8.36
C TYR A 330 12.78 1.44 -7.56
N ARG A 331 11.75 2.27 -7.40
CA ARG A 331 10.49 1.88 -6.76
C ARG A 331 9.75 0.81 -7.56
N GLU A 332 9.71 0.88 -8.88
CA GLU A 332 9.14 -0.16 -9.74
C GLU A 332 9.82 -1.50 -9.50
N ILE A 333 11.17 -1.54 -9.56
CA ILE A 333 11.94 -2.77 -9.33
C ILE A 333 11.62 -3.37 -7.96
N ARG A 334 11.59 -2.55 -6.90
CA ARG A 334 11.25 -3.03 -5.55
C ARG A 334 9.80 -3.46 -5.41
N SER A 335 8.88 -2.88 -6.19
CA SER A 335 7.44 -3.22 -6.11
C SER A 335 7.13 -4.63 -6.60
N SER A 336 7.99 -5.22 -7.44
CA SER A 336 7.84 -6.62 -7.85
C SER A 336 8.03 -7.61 -6.70
N ASP A 337 8.80 -7.27 -5.66
CA ASP A 337 9.15 -8.17 -4.56
C ASP A 337 8.99 -7.44 -3.21
N HIS A 338 7.87 -7.68 -2.50
CA HIS A 338 7.66 -7.11 -1.16
C HIS A 338 8.78 -7.48 -0.16
N TYR A 339 9.47 -8.60 -0.37
CA TYR A 339 10.57 -9.05 0.49
C TYR A 339 11.92 -8.48 0.05
N TYR A 340 11.97 -7.61 -0.96
CA TYR A 340 13.19 -7.06 -1.52
C TYR A 340 14.10 -6.47 -0.43
N ALA A 341 13.54 -5.64 0.44
CA ALA A 341 14.29 -5.02 1.54
C ALA A 341 14.67 -6.01 2.66
N LEU A 342 14.04 -7.19 2.72
CA LEU A 342 14.19 -8.15 3.82
C LEU A 342 15.24 -9.22 3.56
N ARG A 343 15.99 -9.09 2.46
CA ARG A 343 17.13 -9.96 2.14
C ARG A 343 18.18 -9.93 3.25
N LYS A 344 18.99 -11.00 3.35
CA LYS A 344 20.03 -11.16 4.39
C LYS A 344 20.94 -9.93 4.45
N SER A 345 21.43 -9.49 3.30
CA SER A 345 22.08 -8.19 3.13
C SER A 345 21.05 -7.16 2.67
N ILE A 346 21.09 -5.96 3.25
CA ILE A 346 20.31 -4.83 2.75
C ILE A 346 20.71 -4.60 1.29
N PRO A 347 19.75 -4.61 0.34
CA PRO A 347 20.05 -4.28 -1.04
C PRO A 347 20.68 -2.89 -1.12
N VAL A 348 21.81 -2.79 -1.82
CA VAL A 348 22.43 -1.50 -2.11
C VAL A 348 21.93 -1.04 -3.47
N TYR A 349 21.47 0.20 -3.53
CA TYR A 349 21.10 0.82 -4.80
C TYR A 349 22.31 0.87 -5.74
N ASP A 350 22.11 0.40 -6.97
CA ASP A 350 23.08 0.49 -8.05
C ASP A 350 22.36 1.02 -9.29
N ARG A 351 22.71 2.25 -9.67
CA ARG A 351 22.07 2.96 -10.77
C ARG A 351 22.18 2.22 -12.10
N ILE A 352 23.33 1.63 -12.41
CA ILE A 352 23.55 0.93 -13.68
C ILE A 352 22.70 -0.34 -13.72
N GLN A 353 22.66 -1.09 -12.62
CA GLN A 353 21.83 -2.29 -12.56
C GLN A 353 20.34 -1.97 -12.65
N VAL A 354 19.88 -0.87 -12.04
CA VAL A 354 18.48 -0.45 -12.12
C VAL A 354 18.13 -0.02 -13.54
N GLN A 355 18.96 0.81 -14.19
CA GLN A 355 18.76 1.23 -15.58
C GLN A 355 18.67 0.01 -16.53
N HIS A 356 19.60 -0.94 -16.43
CA HIS A 356 19.55 -2.16 -17.24
C HIS A 356 18.27 -2.98 -17.00
N LYS A 357 17.78 -3.05 -15.76
CA LYS A 357 16.54 -3.77 -15.45
C LYS A 357 15.32 -3.06 -16.02
N ILE A 358 15.23 -1.75 -15.89
CA ILE A 358 14.15 -0.95 -16.46
C ILE A 358 14.17 -1.03 -17.98
N GLU A 359 15.33 -0.95 -18.62
CA GLU A 359 15.47 -1.18 -20.06
C GLU A 359 14.99 -2.57 -20.47
N SER A 360 15.29 -3.61 -19.69
CA SER A 360 14.79 -4.96 -19.94
C SER A 360 13.27 -5.06 -19.80
N VAL A 361 12.68 -4.43 -18.78
CA VAL A 361 11.23 -4.36 -18.58
C VAL A 361 10.59 -3.61 -19.77
N ASN A 362 11.11 -2.43 -20.09
CA ASN A 362 10.68 -1.63 -21.24
C ASN A 362 10.82 -2.40 -22.54
N HIS A 363 11.88 -3.19 -22.75
CA HIS A 363 12.02 -4.01 -23.95
C HIS A 363 10.92 -5.07 -24.05
N VAL A 364 10.75 -5.90 -23.00
CA VAL A 364 9.72 -6.96 -22.95
C VAL A 364 8.34 -6.41 -23.28
N HIS A 365 8.04 -5.23 -22.75
CA HIS A 365 6.72 -4.68 -22.92
C HIS A 365 6.62 -3.79 -24.18
N CYS A 366 7.63 -3.00 -24.59
CA CYS A 366 7.51 -1.97 -25.63
C CYS A 366 8.04 -2.33 -27.01
N THR A 367 8.91 -3.34 -27.15
CA THR A 367 9.37 -3.71 -28.49
C THR A 367 8.38 -4.64 -29.17
N VAL A 368 8.11 -4.32 -30.44
CA VAL A 368 7.37 -5.13 -31.41
C VAL A 368 8.29 -6.27 -31.84
N GLU A 369 7.85 -7.53 -31.72
CA GLU A 369 8.42 -8.60 -32.55
C GLU A 369 7.94 -8.48 -33.99
#